data_AF-C0BU01-F1
#
_entry.id   AF-C0BU01-F1
#
_cell.length_a   1.000
_cell.length_b   1.000
_cell.length_c   1.000
_cell.angle_alpha   90.00
_cell.angle_beta   90.00
_cell.angle_gamma   90.00
#
_symmetry.space_group_name_H-M   'P 1'
#
loop_
_entity.id
_entity.type
_entity.pdbx_description
1 polymer ?
#
loop_
_entity_poly.entity_id
_entity_poly.type
_entity_poly.pdbx_seq_one_letter_code
_entity_poly.pdbx_strand_id
1 'polypeptide(L)' 'MYLAAAGSGKTTFLLEKTSDKSKRYLYTTFTDENAENARDMLIKKYGCVPSNVTILPWFSFLLEHGGAPIPRCRWF' A
#
# COMPACT_ATOMS: atom_id res chain seq x y z
N MET A 1 7.81 12.50 -0.74
CA MET A 1 8.59 11.28 -0.40
C MET A 1 8.76 11.23 1.11
N TYR A 2 8.20 10.21 1.77
CA TYR A 2 8.29 10.07 3.23
C TYR A 2 9.03 8.76 3.53
N LEU A 3 10.25 8.88 4.09
CA LEU A 3 11.12 7.74 4.39
C LEU A 3 10.94 7.32 5.85
N ALA A 4 10.52 6.08 6.04
CA ALA A 4 10.03 5.57 7.31
C ALA A 4 10.74 4.26 7.67
N ALA A 5 11.68 4.29 8.63
CA ALA A 5 12.26 3.08 9.24
C ALA A 5 11.20 2.22 9.97
N ALA A 6 11.35 0.89 9.96
CA ALA A 6 10.44 -0.05 10.62
C ALA A 6 10.24 0.29 12.11
N GLY A 7 9.00 0.15 12.61
CA GLY A 7 8.69 0.26 14.04
C GLY A 7 8.32 1.64 14.60
N SER A 8 8.30 2.74 13.83
CA SER A 8 8.00 4.08 14.41
C SER A 8 6.54 4.56 14.30
N GLY A 9 5.58 3.67 14.07
CA GLY A 9 4.16 4.05 13.97
C GLY A 9 3.83 4.97 12.79
N LYS A 10 4.76 5.12 11.84
CA LYS A 10 4.63 5.99 10.65
C LYS A 10 3.51 5.57 9.73
N THR A 11 3.24 4.26 9.65
CA THR A 11 2.08 3.72 8.96
C THR A 11 0.82 4.34 9.56
N THR A 12 0.60 4.23 10.87
CA THR A 12 -0.57 4.81 11.57
C THR A 12 -0.77 6.30 11.32
N PHE A 13 0.31 7.08 11.30
CA PHE A 13 0.28 8.53 11.06
C PHE A 13 -0.04 8.88 9.60
N LEU A 14 0.53 8.15 8.64
CA LEU A 14 0.23 8.31 7.22
C LEU A 14 -1.23 7.96 6.93
N LEU A 15 -1.74 6.91 7.58
CA LEU A 15 -3.12 6.47 7.45
C LEU A 15 -4.11 7.49 8.02
N GLU A 16 -3.77 8.15 9.12
CA GLU A 16 -4.57 9.24 9.69
C GLU A 16 -4.71 10.41 8.71
N LYS A 17 -3.60 10.76 8.03
CA LYS A 17 -3.66 11.71 6.93
C LYS A 17 -4.44 11.21 5.73
N THR A 18 -4.59 9.90 5.59
CA THR A 18 -5.36 9.30 4.49
C THR A 18 -6.87 9.34 4.72
N SER A 19 -7.36 9.88 5.84
CA SER A 19 -8.79 10.18 5.99
C SER A 19 -9.28 11.19 4.94
N ASP A 20 -8.38 12.01 4.39
CA ASP A 20 -8.67 12.93 3.30
C ASP A 20 -8.85 12.19 1.97
N LYS A 21 -10.11 11.99 1.58
CA LYS A 21 -10.50 11.32 0.32
C LYS A 21 -10.16 12.15 -0.94
N SER A 22 -9.80 13.43 -0.78
CA SER A 22 -9.40 14.29 -1.91
C SER A 22 -8.02 13.88 -2.47
N LYS A 23 -7.23 13.16 -1.67
CA LYS A 23 -5.85 12.77 -2.03
C LYS A 23 -5.72 11.26 -2.14
N ARG A 24 -4.92 10.82 -3.12
CA ARG A 24 -4.54 9.42 -3.30
C ARG A 24 -3.18 9.18 -2.65
N TYR A 25 -3.07 8.13 -1.87
CA TYR A 25 -1.86 7.77 -1.14
C TYR A 25 -1.36 6.42 -1.65
N LEU A 26 -0.10 6.40 -2.08
CA LEU A 26 0.59 5.19 -2.50
C LEU A 26 1.63 4.81 -1.44
N TYR A 27 1.46 3.64 -0.83
CA TYR A 27 2.42 3.06 0.09
C TYR A 27 3.16 1.92 -0.62
N THR A 28 4.44 2.16 -0.92
CA THR A 28 5.31 1.14 -1.51
C THR A 28 6.38 0.69 -0.53
N THR A 29 6.57 -0.62 -0.43
CA THR A 29 7.59 -1.21 0.43
C THR A 29 8.36 -2.30 -0.32
N PHE A 30 9.52 -2.70 0.19
CA PHE A 30 10.41 -3.63 -0.52
C PHE A 30 9.94 -5.08 -0.45
N THR A 31 9.27 -5.48 0.65
CA THR A 31 8.83 -6.86 0.87
C THR A 31 7.31 -6.96 0.98
N ASP A 32 6.72 -8.01 0.41
CA ASP A 32 5.28 -8.30 0.51
C ASP A 32 4.80 -8.42 1.96
N GLU A 33 5.60 -9.03 2.83
CA GLU A 33 5.26 -9.22 4.24
C GLU A 33 5.04 -7.88 4.96
N ASN A 34 5.86 -6.87 4.63
CA ASN A 34 5.71 -5.54 5.20
C ASN A 34 4.51 -4.79 4.58
N ALA A 35 4.12 -5.12 3.36
CA ALA A 35 2.92 -4.59 2.71
C ALA A 35 1.66 -5.17 3.36
N GLU A 36 1.62 -6.48 3.59
CA GLU A 36 0.54 -7.17 4.29
C GLU A 36 0.39 -6.66 5.74
N ASN A 37 1.49 -6.51 6.47
CA ASN A 37 1.46 -5.94 7.82
C ASN A 37 0.87 -4.52 7.82
N ALA A 38 1.21 -3.69 6.84
CA ALA A 38 0.61 -2.36 6.70
C ALA A 38 -0.89 -2.41 6.37
N ARG A 39 -1.33 -3.39 5.56
CA ARG A 39 -2.76 -3.63 5.25
C ARG A 39 -3.52 -4.09 6.48
N ASP A 40 -2.97 -5.01 7.27
CA ASP A 40 -3.59 -5.50 8.50
C ASP A 40 -3.75 -4.37 9.53
N MET A 41 -2.71 -3.55 9.73
CA MET A 41 -2.78 -2.36 10.59
C MET A 41 -3.90 -1.39 10.16
N LEU A 42 -4.12 -1.26 8.86
CA LEU A 42 -5.19 -0.46 8.28
C LEU A 42 -6.57 -1.01 8.59
N ILE A 43 -6.76 -2.30 8.32
CA ILE A 43 -8.01 -3.02 8.58
C ILE A 43 -8.31 -2.97 10.09
N LYS A 44 -7.30 -3.13 10.94
CA LYS A 44 -7.46 -3.04 12.39
C LYS A 44 -7.83 -1.63 12.87
N LYS A 45 -7.37 -0.57 12.19
CA LYS A 45 -7.67 0.84 12.57
C LYS A 45 -9.00 1.34 12.00
N TYR A 46 -9.33 1.02 10.75
CA TYR A 46 -10.51 1.55 10.03
C TYR A 46 -11.61 0.51 9.80
N GLY A 47 -11.38 -0.76 10.13
CA GLY A 47 -12.26 -1.88 9.76
C GLY A 47 -12.14 -2.32 8.30
N CYS A 48 -11.55 -1.49 7.43
CA CYS A 48 -11.37 -1.76 6.01
C CYS A 48 -10.17 -0.98 5.43
N VAL A 49 -9.68 -1.41 4.28
CA VAL A 49 -8.69 -0.62 3.51
C VAL A 49 -9.46 0.45 2.72
N PRO A 50 -9.23 1.75 2.99
CA PRO A 50 -9.93 2.81 2.29
C PRO A 50 -9.43 2.91 0.84
N SER A 51 -10.35 3.16 -0.10
CA SER A 51 -10.10 3.09 -1.55
C SER A 51 -9.12 4.13 -2.09
N ASN A 52 -8.80 5.15 -1.30
CA ASN A 52 -7.82 6.18 -1.61
C ASN A 52 -6.39 5.80 -1.18
N VAL A 53 -6.20 4.70 -0.44
CA VAL A 53 -4.88 4.10 -0.16
C VAL A 53 -4.64 2.96 -1.13
N THR A 54 -3.46 2.91 -1.71
CA THR A 54 -2.98 1.72 -2.41
C THR A 54 -1.68 1.27 -1.76
N ILE A 55 -1.64 0.02 -1.30
CA ILE A 55 -0.44 -0.60 -0.72
C ILE A 55 0.02 -1.66 -1.69
N LEU A 56 1.24 -1.52 -2.19
CA LEU A 56 1.80 -2.50 -3.09
C LEU A 56 3.33 -2.60 -2.93
N PRO A 57 3.89 -3.80 -3.09
CA PRO A 57 5.34 -3.96 -3.12
C PRO A 57 5.95 -3.11 -4.24
N TRP A 58 7.16 -2.58 -4.01
CA TRP A 58 7.91 -1.82 -5.00
C TRP A 58 8.10 -2.60 -6.30
N PHE A 59 8.30 -3.92 -6.21
CA PHE A 59 8.38 -4.78 -7.38
C PHE A 59 7.05 -4.80 -8.18
N SER A 60 5.91 -4.86 -7.49
CA SER A 60 4.60 -4.75 -8.15
C SER A 60 4.40 -3.37 -8.79
N PHE A 61 4.87 -2.29 -8.14
CA PHE A 61 4.82 -0.94 -8.71
C PHE A 61 5.58 -0.87 -10.03
N LEU A 62 6.80 -1.41 -10.03
CA LEU A 62 7.66 -1.46 -11.21
C LEU A 62 7.06 -2.32 -12.32
N LEU A 63 6.40 -3.44 -12.02
CA LEU A 63 5.72 -4.23 -13.03
C LEU A 63 4.52 -3.49 -13.64
N GLU A 64 3.72 -2.82 -12.81
CA GLU A 64 2.53 -2.09 -13.24
C GLU A 64 2.86 -0.85 -14.09
N HIS A 65 3.92 -0.12 -13.73
CA HIS A 65 4.29 1.16 -14.39
C HIS A 65 5.49 1.05 -15.33
N GLY A 66 6.30 -0.01 -15.24
CA GLY A 66 7.53 -0.21 -16.01
C GLY A 66 7.37 -0.96 -17.33
N GLY A 67 6.14 -1.34 -17.72
CA GLY A 67 5.84 -1.73 -19.10
C GLY A 67 5.81 -3.22 -19.43
N ALA A 68 5.63 -4.12 -18.46
CA ALA A 68 5.36 -5.53 -18.75
C ALA A 68 3.87 -5.84 -18.52
N PRO A 69 3.05 -6.03 -19.58
CA PRO A 69 1.70 -6.54 -19.41
C PRO A 69 1.82 -8.00 -18.96
N ILE A 70 1.60 -8.25 -17.66
CA ILE A 70 1.30 -9.61 -17.20
C ILE A 70 -0.01 -10.03 -17.87
N PRO A 71 -0.03 -11.04 -18.75
CA PRO A 71 -1.30 -11.58 -19.22
C PRO A 71 -2.00 -12.15 -17.98
N ARG A 72 -3.08 -11.51 -17.54
CA ARG A 72 -4.01 -12.09 -16.57
C ARG A 72 -4.70 -13.28 -17.27
N CYS A 73 -4.01 -14.41 -17.33
CA CYS A 73 -4.62 -15.69 -17.61
C CYS A 73 -5.54 -16.02 -16.42
N ARG A 74 -6.81 -15.69 -16.65
CA ARG A 74 -8.01 -16.27 -16.06
C ARG A 74 -7.78 -17.77 -15.77
N TRP A 75 -7.62 -18.13 -14.50
CA TRP A 75 -7.86 -19.48 -14.04
C TRP A 75 -9.34 -19.56 -13.62
N PHE A 76 -10.18 -19.90 -14.60
CA PHE A 76 -11.42 -20.65 -14.42
C PHE A 76 -11.21 -21.98 -15.14
#